data_AF-A0A961CYF7-F1
#
_entry.id   AF-A0A961CYF7-F1
#
_cell.length_a   1.000
_cell.length_b   1.000
_cell.length_c   1.000
_cell.angle_alpha   90.00
_cell.angle_beta   90.00
_cell.angle_gamma   90.00
#
_symmetry.space_group_name_H-M   'P 1'
#
loop_
_entity.id
_entity.type
_entity.pdbx_description
1 polymer ?
#
loop_
_entity_poly.entity_id
_entity_poly.type
_entity_poly.pdbx_seq_one_letter_code
_entity_poly.pdbx_strand_id
1 'polypeptide(L)'
;RPGFSARHHCDDELWRARHTGELTPMDRVEHTWLAIDVAQRGLGQSSLGPETAPRYRIGAGSHRLDLLFHPLSGARGANGDPAALYRDRPRGPVNGR
;
A
#
# COMPACT_ATOMS: atom_id res chain seq x y z
N ARG A 1 0.25 -11.08 6.96
CA ARG A 1 1.05 -9.94 7.48
C ARG A 1 0.44 -8.68 6.90
N PRO A 2 0.27 -7.61 7.69
CA PRO A 2 -0.21 -6.34 7.15
C PRO A 2 0.75 -5.81 6.10
N GLY A 3 0.22 -5.12 5.11
CA GLY A 3 0.96 -4.59 3.98
C GLY A 3 0.36 -3.28 3.50
N PHE A 4 1.14 -2.53 2.75
CA PHE A 4 0.64 -1.38 2.00
C PHE A 4 1.34 -1.30 0.66
N SER A 5 0.69 -0.66 -0.31
CA SER A 5 1.31 -0.29 -1.58
C SER A 5 0.87 1.11 -1.98
N ALA A 6 1.77 1.85 -2.62
CA ALA A 6 1.48 3.16 -3.21
C ALA A 6 1.84 3.07 -4.69
N ARG A 7 0.89 3.42 -5.57
CA ARG A 7 1.01 3.25 -7.02
C ARG A 7 0.45 4.45 -7.76
N HIS A 8 0.93 4.67 -8.97
CA HIS A 8 0.45 5.73 -9.86
C HIS A 8 -0.66 5.26 -10.82
N HIS A 9 -0.83 3.94 -10.98
CA HIS A 9 -1.85 3.33 -11.82
C HIS A 9 -2.91 2.65 -10.95
N CYS A 10 -4.18 2.72 -11.38
CA CYS A 10 -5.28 2.05 -10.69
C CYS A 10 -5.28 0.54 -10.97
N ASP A 11 -6.08 -0.23 -10.21
CA ASP A 11 -6.17 -1.68 -10.38
C ASP A 11 -6.68 -2.10 -11.76
N ASP A 12 -7.69 -1.40 -12.28
CA ASP A 12 -8.26 -1.69 -13.61
C ASP A 12 -7.23 -1.53 -14.73
N GLU A 13 -6.39 -0.50 -14.64
CA GLU A 13 -5.34 -0.21 -15.62
C GLU A 13 -4.26 -1.29 -15.59
N LEU A 14 -3.76 -1.62 -14.40
CA LEU A 14 -2.77 -2.68 -14.20
C LEU A 14 -3.28 -4.07 -14.59
N TRP A 15 -4.57 -4.32 -14.39
CA TRP A 15 -5.20 -5.59 -14.75
C TRP A 15 -5.35 -5.75 -16.27
N ARG A 16 -5.69 -4.65 -16.97
CA ARG A 16 -5.91 -4.68 -18.43
C ARG A 16 -4.61 -4.66 -19.22
N ALA A 17 -3.60 -3.92 -18.76
CA ALA A 17 -2.36 -3.72 -19.50
C ALA A 17 -1.60 -5.04 -19.70
N ARG A 18 -1.17 -5.30 -20.93
CA ARG A 18 -0.30 -6.43 -21.27
C ARG A 18 1.17 -6.02 -21.39
N HIS A 19 1.40 -4.75 -21.64
CA HIS A 19 2.71 -4.13 -21.74
C HIS A 19 2.74 -2.79 -20.99
N THR A 20 3.90 -2.39 -20.50
CA THR A 20 4.06 -1.15 -19.72
C THR A 20 3.72 0.11 -20.52
N GLY A 21 3.88 0.09 -21.84
CA GLY A 21 3.52 1.20 -22.72
C GLY A 21 2.02 1.44 -22.89
N GLU A 22 1.18 0.52 -22.37
CA GLU A 22 -0.28 0.68 -22.34
C GLU A 22 -0.76 1.41 -21.07
N LEU A 23 0.13 1.62 -20.10
CA LEU A 23 -0.16 2.38 -18.89
C LEU A 23 -0.18 3.88 -19.20
N THR A 24 -0.98 4.61 -18.43
CA THR A 24 -1.01 6.08 -18.43
C THR A 24 0.41 6.60 -18.22
N PRO A 25 0.95 7.43 -19.13
CA PRO A 25 2.28 7.99 -18.98
C PRO A 25 2.45 8.71 -17.63
N MET A 26 3.61 8.56 -17.00
CA MET A 26 3.89 9.08 -15.66
C MET A 26 3.72 10.61 -15.53
N ASP A 27 3.93 11.34 -16.62
CA ASP A 27 3.74 12.80 -16.72
C ASP A 27 2.25 13.20 -16.77
N ARG A 28 1.34 12.23 -16.91
CA ARG A 28 -0.12 12.42 -16.98
C ARG A 28 -0.87 11.81 -15.81
N VAL A 29 -0.16 11.18 -14.86
CA VAL A 29 -0.80 10.62 -13.68
C VAL A 29 -1.15 11.74 -12.70
N GLU A 30 -2.41 11.82 -12.30
CA GLU A 30 -2.91 12.87 -11.42
C GLU A 30 -2.98 12.46 -9.94
N HIS A 31 -2.92 11.15 -9.66
CA HIS A 31 -3.22 10.60 -8.34
C HIS A 31 -2.23 9.52 -7.91
N THR A 32 -2.19 9.27 -6.60
CA THR A 32 -1.53 8.10 -6.02
C THR A 32 -2.57 7.20 -5.37
N TRP A 33 -2.62 5.96 -5.82
CA TRP A 33 -3.46 4.90 -5.28
C TRP A 33 -2.74 4.25 -4.10
N LEU A 34 -3.30 4.41 -2.90
CA LEU A 34 -2.81 3.80 -1.66
C LEU A 34 -3.70 2.62 -1.27
N ALA A 35 -3.12 1.42 -1.22
CA ALA A 35 -3.76 0.24 -0.64
C ALA A 35 -3.17 -0.03 0.75
N ILE A 36 -4.02 -0.33 1.73
CA ILE A 36 -3.64 -0.65 3.09
C ILE A 36 -4.38 -1.92 3.50
N ASP A 37 -3.64 -3.01 3.63
CA ASP A 37 -4.20 -4.35 3.74
C ASP A 37 -3.89 -4.96 5.11
N VAL A 38 -4.89 -5.57 5.74
CA VAL A 38 -4.70 -6.38 6.96
C VAL A 38 -3.83 -7.60 6.67
N ALA A 39 -3.95 -8.16 5.46
CA ALA A 39 -3.08 -9.19 4.93
C ALA A 39 -3.17 -9.27 3.40
N GLN A 40 -2.10 -9.73 2.77
CA GLN A 40 -2.09 -10.17 1.36
C GLN A 40 -1.68 -11.65 1.26
N ARG A 41 -2.33 -12.43 0.36
CA ARG A 41 -2.00 -13.85 0.19
C ARG A 41 -0.61 -14.00 -0.41
N GLY A 42 0.08 -15.10 -0.08
CA GLY A 42 1.31 -15.46 -0.78
C GLY A 42 1.05 -15.81 -2.24
N LEU A 43 1.99 -15.48 -3.13
CA LEU A 43 1.86 -15.68 -4.58
C LEU A 43 1.79 -17.16 -4.99
N GLY A 44 2.54 -18.03 -4.30
CA GLY A 44 2.68 -19.43 -4.71
C GLY A 44 3.51 -19.57 -5.99
N GLN A 45 3.38 -20.72 -6.66
CA GLN A 45 4.03 -21.02 -7.95
C GLN A 45 3.02 -21.54 -8.97
N SER A 46 1.76 -21.10 -8.88
CA SER A 46 0.62 -21.69 -9.61
C SER A 46 0.71 -21.61 -11.14
N SER A 47 1.65 -20.84 -11.69
CA SER A 47 1.93 -20.85 -13.13
C SER A 47 2.49 -22.19 -13.63
N LEU A 48 3.33 -22.85 -12.82
CA LEU A 48 3.89 -24.18 -13.11
C LEU A 48 4.47 -24.80 -11.83
N GLY A 49 3.61 -25.15 -10.87
CA GLY A 49 4.06 -25.61 -9.57
C GLY A 49 2.96 -25.56 -8.51
N PRO A 50 3.34 -25.77 -7.23
CA PRO A 50 2.38 -25.81 -6.14
C PRO A 50 1.74 -24.45 -5.88
N GLU A 51 0.47 -24.51 -5.48
CA GLU A 51 -0.28 -23.37 -4.96
C GLU A 51 0.38 -22.72 -3.74
N THR A 52 -0.16 -21.57 -3.32
CA THR A 52 0.22 -20.92 -2.06
C THR A 52 0.18 -21.90 -0.89
N ALA A 53 1.32 -22.07 -0.22
CA ALA A 53 1.44 -22.92 0.97
C ALA A 53 0.43 -22.49 2.06
N PRO A 54 -0.15 -23.42 2.85
CA PRO A 54 -1.21 -23.10 3.82
C PRO A 54 -0.89 -21.94 4.76
N ARG A 55 0.36 -21.84 5.23
CA ARG A 55 0.84 -20.76 6.12
C ARG A 55 0.82 -19.35 5.50
N TYR A 56 0.65 -19.23 4.19
CA TYR A 56 0.58 -17.95 3.45
C TYR A 56 -0.79 -17.68 2.83
N ARG A 57 -1.80 -18.49 3.16
CA ARG A 57 -3.19 -18.25 2.74
C ARG A 57 -3.85 -17.26 3.69
N ILE A 58 -4.86 -16.55 3.19
CA ILE A 58 -5.78 -15.77 4.02
C ILE A 58 -7.08 -16.54 4.07
N GLY A 59 -7.45 -17.02 5.26
CA GLY A 59 -8.71 -17.71 5.47
C GLY A 59 -9.90 -16.75 5.45
N ALA A 60 -11.08 -17.27 5.12
CA ALA A 60 -12.33 -16.58 5.37
C ALA A 60 -12.52 -16.33 6.88
N GLY A 61 -13.27 -15.30 7.23
CA GLY A 61 -13.53 -14.93 8.62
C GLY A 61 -13.25 -13.46 8.91
N SER A 62 -13.28 -13.10 10.19
CA SER A 62 -13.04 -11.72 10.63
C SER A 62 -11.55 -11.43 10.74
N HIS A 63 -11.12 -10.35 10.08
CA HIS A 63 -9.78 -9.78 10.18
C HIS A 63 -9.92 -8.33 10.64
N ARG A 64 -9.02 -7.87 11.51
CA ARG A 64 -9.07 -6.52 12.06
C ARG A 64 -7.79 -5.77 11.78
N LEU A 65 -7.95 -4.54 11.29
CA LEU A 65 -6.88 -3.57 11.12
C LEU A 65 -7.36 -2.25 11.71
N ASP A 66 -6.63 -1.73 12.69
CA ASP A 66 -6.88 -0.41 13.28
C ASP A 66 -5.89 0.58 12.67
N LEU A 67 -6.39 1.67 12.08
CA LEU A 67 -5.59 2.69 11.41
C LEU A 67 -5.80 4.05 12.07
N LEU A 68 -4.72 4.82 12.18
CA LEU A 68 -4.75 6.21 12.61
C LEU A 68 -4.03 7.07 11.57
N PHE A 69 -4.77 7.97 10.93
CA PHE A 69 -4.20 8.96 10.03
C PHE A 69 -4.00 10.28 10.77
N HIS A 70 -2.88 10.93 10.49
CA HIS A 70 -2.62 12.28 10.98
C HIS A 70 -2.17 13.13 9.80
N PRO A 71 -2.94 14.17 9.44
CA PRO A 71 -2.53 15.07 8.38
C PRO A 71 -1.30 15.85 8.85
N LEU A 72 -0.27 15.90 8.00
CA LEU A 72 0.89 16.74 8.23
C LEU A 72 0.62 18.11 7.57
N SER A 73 0.59 19.16 8.40
CA SER A 73 0.45 20.54 7.94
C SER A 73 1.84 21.07 7.54
N GLY A 74 1.92 21.85 6.44
CA GLY A 74 3.19 22.47 5.99
C GLY A 74 3.79 21.89 4.70
N ALA A 75 3.28 20.77 4.18
CA ALA A 75 3.75 20.17 2.93
C ALA A 75 3.39 20.95 1.64
N ARG A 76 2.65 22.07 1.76
CA ARG A 76 2.34 22.96 0.62
C ARG A 76 3.36 24.08 0.40
N GLY A 77 4.42 24.17 1.21
CA GLY A 77 5.52 25.12 1.04
C GLY A 77 6.77 24.46 0.46
N ALA A 78 7.42 25.13 -0.49
CA ALA A 78 8.58 24.67 -1.23
C ALA A 78 9.70 24.06 -0.34
N ASN A 79 10.29 22.94 -0.80
CA ASN A 79 11.43 22.22 -0.22
C ASN A 79 11.24 21.41 1.08
N GLY A 80 10.01 21.15 1.54
CA GLY A 80 9.80 20.31 2.73
C GLY A 80 10.11 18.84 2.47
N ASP A 81 11.25 18.34 2.99
CA ASP A 81 11.52 16.90 3.11
C ASP A 81 10.36 16.23 3.87
N PRO A 82 9.54 15.39 3.24
CA PRO A 82 8.42 14.72 3.92
C PRO A 82 8.90 13.83 5.08
N ALA A 83 10.13 13.32 4.99
CA ALA A 83 10.73 12.54 6.06
C ALA A 83 11.11 13.40 7.27
N ALA A 84 11.39 14.70 7.08
CA ALA A 84 11.66 15.62 8.19
C ALA A 84 10.39 15.87 9.03
N LEU A 85 9.22 16.00 8.39
CA LEU A 85 7.93 16.13 9.08
C LEU A 85 7.60 14.93 9.99
N TYR A 86 8.18 13.76 9.73
CA TYR A 86 7.98 12.55 10.53
C TYR A 86 8.89 12.48 11.76
N ARG A 87 10.09 13.09 11.74
CA ARG A 87 11.10 12.96 12.82
C ARG A 87 10.75 13.71 14.09
N ASP A 88 10.05 14.84 13.96
CA ASP A 88 9.76 15.76 15.08
C ASP A 88 8.41 15.49 15.76
N ARG A 89 7.77 14.36 15.46
CA ARG A 89 6.45 14.04 16.03
C ARG A 89 6.58 13.48 17.45
N PRO A 90 5.82 14.00 18.44
CA PRO A 90 5.66 13.31 19.72
C PRO A 90 5.04 11.94 19.43
N ARG A 91 5.67 10.86 19.94
CA ARG A 91 5.11 9.51 19.81
C ARG A 91 3.70 9.54 20.39
N GLY A 92 2.71 9.16 19.58
CA GLY A 92 1.33 9.04 20.03
C GLY A 92 1.22 8.07 21.22
N PRO A 93 0.10 8.07 21.95
CA PRO A 93 -0.04 7.21 23.12
C PRO A 93 0.27 5.77 22.72
N VAL A 94 1.25 5.18 23.42
CA VAL A 94 1.48 3.75 23.37
C VAL A 94 0.27 3.15 24.08
N ASN A 95 -0.68 2.63 23.32
CA ASN A 95 -1.77 1.85 23.89
C ASN A 95 -1.14 0.57 24.45
N GLY A 96 -0.81 0.61 25.74
CA GLY A 96 -0.42 -0.55 26.51
C GLY A 96 -1.60 -1.52 26.57
N ARG A 97 -1.42 -2.67 25.92
CA ARG A 97 -2.01 -3.95 26.31
C ARG A 97 -0.95 -5.01 26.14
#